data_AF-A0AB33XXP0-F1
#
_entry.id   AF-A0AB33XXP0-F1
#
_cell.length_a   1.000
_cell.length_b   1.000
_cell.length_c   1.000
_cell.angle_alpha   90.00
_cell.angle_beta   90.00
_cell.angle_gamma   90.00
#
_symmetry.space_group_name_H-M   'P 1'
#
loop_
_entity.id
_entity.type
_entity.pdbx_description
1 polymer ?
#
loop_
_entity_poly.entity_id
_entity_poly.type
_entity_poly.pdbx_seq_one_letter_code
_entity_poly.pdbx_strand_id
1 'polypeptide(L)' 'MDNYDKARKVLQSMALSKIAQETGISIGQIWHYRDRYEGIQKAPPAYVERIASLYRKKRV' A
#
# COMPACT_ATOMS: atom_id res chain seq x y z
N MET A 1 14.81 4.34 0.42
CA MET A 1 13.51 3.75 0.03
C MET A 1 12.58 4.86 -0.37
N ASP A 2 12.18 4.84 -1.63
CA ASP A 2 11.17 5.73 -2.17
C ASP A 2 9.76 5.33 -1.67
N ASN A 3 8.72 6.03 -2.12
CA ASN A 3 7.35 5.71 -1.70
C ASN A 3 6.83 4.39 -2.31
N TYR A 4 7.31 3.99 -3.48
CA TYR A 4 6.94 2.71 -4.11
C TYR A 4 7.52 1.53 -3.32
N ASP A 5 8.77 1.60 -2.88
CA ASP A 5 9.41 0.62 -2.00
C ASP A 5 8.66 0.48 -0.68
N LYS A 6 8.32 1.62 -0.05
CA LYS A 6 7.57 1.65 1.21
C LYS A 6 6.19 1.03 1.04
N ALA A 7 5.47 1.42 -0.01
CA ALA A 7 4.15 0.87 -0.31
C ALA A 7 4.22 -0.64 -0.58
N ARG A 8 5.21 -1.10 -1.36
CA ARG A 8 5.44 -2.54 -1.61
C ARG A 8 5.64 -3.31 -0.31
N LYS A 9 6.46 -2.80 0.61
CA LYS A 9 6.69 -3.42 1.93
C LYS A 9 5.42 -3.46 2.79
N VAL A 10 4.59 -2.41 2.75
CA VAL A 10 3.30 -2.39 3.46
C VAL A 10 2.37 -3.47 2.88
N LEU A 11 2.22 -3.53 1.54
CA LEU A 11 1.36 -4.50 0.86
C LEU A 11 1.80 -5.97 1.03
N GLN A 12 3.10 -6.20 1.28
CA GLN A 12 3.65 -7.53 1.55
C GLN A 12 3.53 -7.92 3.04
N SER A 13 3.48 -6.96 3.96
CA SER A 13 3.63 -7.22 5.40
C SER A 13 2.45 -6.82 6.29
N MET A 14 1.39 -6.24 5.72
CA MET A 14 0.14 -5.92 6.42
C MET A 14 -1.05 -6.61 5.76
N ALA A 15 -2.04 -6.98 6.57
CA ALA A 15 -3.31 -7.51 6.08
C ALA A 15 -4.07 -6.44 5.27
N LEU A 16 -4.71 -6.85 4.17
CA LEU A 16 -5.45 -5.93 3.29
C LEU A 16 -6.55 -5.18 4.04
N SER A 17 -7.24 -5.84 4.97
CA SER A 17 -8.26 -5.23 5.83
C SER A 17 -7.69 -4.10 6.70
N LYS A 18 -6.49 -4.29 7.27
CA LYS A 18 -5.82 -3.26 8.09
C LYS A 18 -5.36 -2.08 7.24
N ILE A 19 -4.85 -2.34 6.05
CA ILE A 19 -4.48 -1.28 5.10
C ILE A 19 -5.74 -0.47 4.71
N ALA A 20 -6.85 -1.16 4.41
CA ALA A 20 -8.11 -0.52 4.07
C ALA A 20 -8.64 0.36 5.19
N GLN A 21 -8.62 -0.12 6.44
CA GLN A 21 -9.05 0.62 7.61
C GLN A 21 -8.22 1.89 7.85
N GLU A 22 -6.89 1.79 7.75
CA GLU A 22 -5.98 2.92 8.03
C GLU A 22 -5.94 3.96 6.91
N THR A 23 -6.20 3.55 5.66
CA THR A 23 -6.07 4.42 4.49
C THR A 23 -7.41 4.86 3.92
N GLY A 24 -8.51 4.19 4.24
CA GLY A 24 -9.81 4.37 3.59
C GLY A 24 -9.86 3.85 2.15
N ILE A 25 -8.82 3.16 1.67
CA ILE A 25 -8.79 2.57 0.34
C ILE A 25 -9.54 1.24 0.37
N SER A 26 -10.38 0.98 -0.63
CA SER A 26 -11.11 -0.29 -0.71
C SER A 26 -10.17 -1.49 -0.86
N ILE A 27 -10.52 -2.63 -0.26
CA ILE A 27 -9.74 -3.87 -0.38
C ILE A 27 -9.55 -4.27 -1.85
N GLY A 28 -10.57 -4.06 -2.70
CA GLY A 28 -10.48 -4.33 -4.13
C GLY A 28 -9.40 -3.51 -4.84
N GLN A 29 -9.31 -2.21 -4.55
CA GLN A 29 -8.23 -1.38 -5.09
C GLN A 29 -6.85 -1.78 -4.55
N ILE A 30 -6.77 -2.15 -3.27
CA ILE A 30 -5.51 -2.62 -2.68
C ILE A 30 -5.05 -3.93 -3.35
N TRP A 31 -6.00 -4.82 -3.62
CA TRP A 31 -5.74 -6.09 -4.29
C TRP A 31 -5.29 -5.88 -5.75
N HIS A 32 -5.96 -4.96 -6.47
CA HIS A 32 -5.66 -4.62 -7.85
C HIS A 32 -4.22 -4.13 -8.05
N TYR A 33 -3.74 -3.24 -7.17
CA TYR A 33 -2.36 -2.73 -7.22
C TYR A 33 -1.37 -3.51 -6.36
N ARG A 34 -1.77 -4.66 -5.82
CA ARG A 34 -0.83 -5.53 -5.12
C ARG A 34 0.18 -6.06 -6.12
N ASP A 35 1.40 -6.28 -5.63
CA ASP A 35 2.56 -6.77 -6.40
C ASP A 35 2.30 -8.03 -7.25
N ARG A 36 1.21 -8.78 -6.99
CA ARG A 36 0.81 -9.98 -7.73
C ARG A 36 -0.15 -9.75 -8.91
N TYR A 37 -0.78 -8.58 -9.02
CA TYR A 37 -1.79 -8.32 -10.07
C TYR A 37 -1.29 -7.27 -11.06
N GLU A 38 -1.71 -5.99 -10.96
CA GLU A 38 -1.15 -4.95 -11.83
C GLU A 38 0.23 -4.46 -11.38
N GLY A 39 0.52 -4.61 -10.08
CA GLY A 39 1.76 -4.16 -9.46
C GLY A 39 1.75 -2.69 -9.05
N ILE A 40 2.44 -2.40 -7.94
CA ILE A 40 2.43 -1.07 -7.31
C ILE A 40 3.00 0.04 -8.21
N GLN A 41 3.83 -0.31 -9.21
CA GLN A 41 4.42 0.64 -10.14
C GLN A 41 3.39 1.28 -11.09
N LYS A 42 2.24 0.61 -11.31
CA LYS A 42 1.14 1.12 -12.12
C LYS A 42 0.13 1.92 -11.31
N ALA A 43 0.27 1.95 -9.98
CA ALA A 43 -0.66 2.65 -9.12
C ALA A 43 -0.47 4.17 -9.19
N PRO A 44 -1.53 4.98 -9.06
CA PRO A 44 -1.42 6.43 -9.00
C PRO A 44 -0.49 6.90 -7.87
N PRO A 45 0.30 7.98 -8.06
CA PRO A 45 1.20 8.48 -7.01
C PRO A 45 0.50 8.75 -5.67
N ALA A 46 -0.70 9.32 -5.69
CA ALA A 46 -1.50 9.57 -4.48
C ALA A 46 -1.89 8.28 -3.74
N TYR A 47 -2.18 7.19 -4.47
CA TYR A 47 -2.41 5.88 -3.87
C TYR A 47 -1.13 5.38 -3.19
N VAL A 48 0.01 5.48 -3.89
CA VAL A 48 1.32 5.02 -3.40
C VAL A 48 1.72 5.78 -2.13
N GLU A 49 1.58 7.10 -2.12
CA GLU A 49 1.85 7.95 -0.94
C GLU A 49 1.00 7.55 0.26
N ARG A 50 -0.29 7.29 0.03
CA ARG A 50 -1.24 6.93 1.08
C ARG A 50 -0.90 5.58 1.70
N ILE A 51 -0.56 4.56 0.90
CA ILE A 51 -0.08 3.27 1.40
C ILE A 51 1.30 3.42 2.07
N ALA A 52 2.21 4.18 1.47
CA ALA A 52 3.57 4.39 1.99
C ALA A 52 3.58 5.12 3.35
N SER A 53 2.57 5.94 3.65
CA SER A 53 2.40 6.59 4.94
C SER A 53 2.37 5.58 6.11
N LEU A 54 1.81 4.39 5.88
CA LEU A 54 1.72 3.31 6.88
C LEU A 54 3.08 2.71 7.23
N TYR A 55 4.07 2.82 6.34
CA TYR A 55 5.41 2.30 6.58
C TYR A 55 6.08 2.94 7.81
N ARG A 56 5.81 4.23 8.06
CA ARG A 56 6.34 4.94 9.23
C ARG A 56 5.65 4.52 10.53
N LYS A 57 4.32 4.33 10.49
CA LYS A 57 3.53 3.86 11.65
C LYS A 57 3.95 2.48 12.15
N LYS A 58 4.51 1.62 11.29
CA LYS A 58 5.00 0.29 11.68
C LYS A 58 6.31 0.30 12.47
N ARG A 59 7.08 1.40 12.44
CA ARG A 59 8.39 1.50 13.11
C ARG A 59 8.33 2.14 14.50
N VAL A 60 7.13 2.43 15.00
CA VAL A 60 6.87 2.92 16.37
C VAL A 60 6.31 1.79 17.21
#